data_AF-A0A2V7L3K2-F1
#
_entry.id   AF-A0A2V7L3K2-F1
#
_cell.length_a   1.000
_cell.length_b   1.000
_cell.length_c   1.000
_cell.angle_alpha   90.00
_cell.angle_beta   90.00
_cell.angle_gamma   90.00
#
_symmetry.space_group_name_H-M   'P 1'
#
loop_
_entity.id
_entity.type
_entity.pdbx_description
1 polymer ?
#
loop_
_entity_poly.entity_id
_entity_poly.type
_entity_poly.pdbx_seq_one_letter_code
_entity_poly.pdbx_strand_id
1 'polypeptide(L)'
;TPEAEDDDSIDVAVVGRPNVGKSSLVNRLLGQDRHVVAAEPGTTRDAIDTPFEYQGRKLVFIDTAGLRKRSKVDEDLEFYSTLRTTRAMERADVCLLVVDAKDGMHVQDLKIANDAWDRGAAVIIAVNKWDLIEEKVTNTARDGERDIKARAPFLEFIPFFYVSAKTGQRVPKLLDAIVSVADERQKRVPTAEVNRVLEQLLARQQPPQPVGESVRLFYATQVGTAPPRFAVVANRPDAIPESYTRYLHNGFREAWEFTGAPLTIKFRRKRGRR
;
A
#
# COMPACT_ATOMS: atom_id res chain seq x y z
N THR A 1 4.61 0.01 31.66
CA THR A 1 4.98 0.50 30.32
C THR A 1 3.90 1.46 29.92
N PRO A 2 4.18 2.70 29.53
CA PRO A 2 3.10 3.58 29.09
C PRO A 2 2.46 2.90 27.89
N GLU A 3 1.17 2.64 27.98
CA GLU A 3 0.33 2.23 26.88
C GLU A 3 0.55 3.26 25.77
N ALA A 4 0.98 2.81 24.59
CA ALA A 4 1.03 3.68 23.43
C ALA A 4 -0.41 4.18 23.25
N GLU A 5 -0.64 5.46 23.51
CA GLU A 5 -1.87 6.11 23.10
C GLU A 5 -2.05 5.78 21.62
N ASP A 6 -3.19 5.17 21.26
CA ASP A 6 -3.55 4.91 19.86
C ASP A 6 -3.58 6.27 19.14
N ASP A 7 -2.43 6.66 18.62
CA ASP A 7 -2.27 7.80 17.75
C ASP A 7 -2.98 7.45 16.46
N ASP A 8 -4.23 7.89 16.31
CA ASP A 8 -5.10 7.69 15.14
C ASP A 8 -4.58 8.42 13.88
N SER A 9 -3.26 8.63 13.83
CA SER A 9 -2.54 9.21 12.71
C SER A 9 -2.21 8.16 11.67
N ILE A 10 -2.30 8.55 10.40
CA ILE A 10 -1.82 7.74 9.28
C ILE A 10 -0.35 8.07 9.04
N ASP A 11 0.51 7.07 9.23
CA ASP A 11 1.95 7.18 8.98
C ASP A 11 2.24 7.02 7.48
N VAL A 12 2.79 8.08 6.85
CA VAL A 12 3.03 8.17 5.40
C VAL A 12 4.52 8.21 5.11
N ALA A 13 5.05 7.16 4.48
CA ALA A 13 6.41 7.16 3.95
C ALA A 13 6.43 7.59 2.48
N VAL A 14 7.32 8.51 2.12
CA VAL A 14 7.53 8.95 0.73
C VAL A 14 8.85 8.41 0.20
N VAL A 15 8.76 7.41 -0.66
CA VAL A 15 9.91 6.59 -1.11
C VAL A 15 10.07 6.63 -2.63
N GLY A 16 11.18 6.08 -3.12
CA GLY A 16 11.51 6.04 -4.55
C GLY A 16 12.97 6.37 -4.82
N ARG A 17 13.42 6.13 -6.06
CA ARG A 17 14.80 6.39 -6.51
C ARG A 17 15.28 7.83 -6.24
N PRO A 18 16.59 8.09 -6.18
CA PRO A 18 17.12 9.46 -6.17
C PRO A 18 16.55 10.31 -7.31
N ASN A 19 16.43 11.62 -7.11
CA ASN A 19 16.08 12.61 -8.16
C ASN A 19 14.70 12.48 -8.85
N VAL A 20 13.84 11.53 -8.46
CA VAL A 20 12.44 11.42 -8.93
C VAL A 20 11.51 12.54 -8.44
N GLY A 21 12.01 13.40 -7.52
CA GLY A 21 11.29 14.58 -7.03
C GLY A 21 10.50 14.40 -5.74
N LYS A 22 10.86 13.42 -4.90
CA LYS A 22 10.25 13.18 -3.57
C LYS A 22 10.14 14.44 -2.72
N SER A 23 11.26 15.16 -2.52
CA SER A 23 11.31 16.35 -1.67
C SER A 23 10.42 17.47 -2.20
N SER A 24 10.43 17.70 -3.51
CA SER A 24 9.55 18.68 -4.16
C SER A 24 8.07 18.31 -3.98
N LEU A 25 7.74 17.02 -4.07
CA LEU A 25 6.38 16.54 -3.89
C LEU A 25 5.93 16.73 -2.43
N VAL A 26 6.74 16.34 -1.45
CA VAL A 26 6.43 16.53 -0.01
C VAL A 26 6.27 18.01 0.32
N ASN A 27 7.21 18.87 -0.10
CA ASN A 27 7.10 20.30 0.14
C ASN A 27 5.82 20.89 -0.46
N ARG A 28 5.39 20.39 -1.63
CA ARG A 28 4.15 20.84 -2.23
C ARG A 28 2.92 20.32 -1.51
N LEU A 29 2.91 19.05 -1.08
CA LEU A 29 1.81 18.48 -0.28
C LEU A 29 1.62 19.26 1.02
N LEU A 30 2.73 19.53 1.72
CA LEU A 30 2.74 20.26 3.00
C LEU A 30 2.51 21.77 2.84
N GLY A 31 2.69 22.31 1.64
CA GLY A 31 2.54 23.74 1.33
C GLY A 31 1.18 24.12 0.71
N GLN A 32 0.25 23.18 0.52
CA GLN A 32 -1.14 23.53 0.24
C GLN A 32 -1.75 24.10 1.52
N ASP A 33 -2.53 25.18 1.45
CA ASP A 33 -3.14 25.92 2.57
C ASP A 33 -3.88 25.00 3.58
N ARG A 34 -3.10 24.30 4.41
CA ARG A 34 -3.50 23.24 5.33
C ARG A 34 -2.53 23.29 6.51
N HIS A 35 -3.02 22.90 7.68
CA HIS A 35 -2.33 23.19 8.92
C HIS A 35 -1.25 22.14 9.21
N VAL A 36 0.02 22.52 9.03
CA VAL A 36 1.13 21.83 9.71
C VAL A 36 0.95 22.10 11.20
N VAL A 37 0.64 21.05 11.94
CA VAL A 37 0.39 21.15 13.39
C VAL A 37 1.71 21.08 14.16
N ALA A 38 1.75 21.69 15.33
CA ALA A 38 2.89 21.51 16.23
C ALA A 38 2.88 20.07 16.78
N ALA A 39 4.06 19.49 17.01
CA ALA A 39 4.15 18.21 17.69
C ALA A 39 3.60 18.35 19.12
N GLU A 40 2.72 17.43 19.54
CA GLU A 40 2.20 17.41 20.91
C GLU A 40 3.32 17.02 21.89
N PRO A 41 3.56 17.81 22.96
CA PRO A 41 4.59 17.50 23.95
C PRO A 41 4.34 16.14 24.61
N GLY A 42 5.32 15.23 24.53
CA GLY A 42 5.22 13.89 25.14
C GLY A 42 5.04 12.74 24.14
N THR A 43 4.81 13.03 22.85
CA THR A 43 4.80 11.99 21.81
C THR A 43 6.23 11.54 21.48
N THR A 44 6.48 10.23 21.38
CA THR A 44 7.76 9.64 20.92
C THR A 44 7.95 9.80 19.40
N ARG A 45 7.57 10.95 18.85
CA ARG A 45 7.68 11.22 17.41
C ARG A 45 9.10 11.70 17.12
N ASP A 46 9.77 11.04 16.18
CA ASP A 46 11.12 11.39 15.79
C ASP A 46 11.15 12.86 15.30
N ALA A 47 12.18 13.63 15.69
CA ALA A 47 12.31 15.05 15.34
C ALA A 47 12.43 15.34 13.81
N ILE A 48 12.38 14.30 12.98
CA ILE A 48 12.49 14.34 11.52
C ILE A 48 11.16 14.10 10.80
N ASP A 49 10.11 13.74 11.54
CA ASP A 49 8.76 13.52 11.00
C ASP A 49 7.99 14.83 10.93
N THR A 50 7.01 14.93 10.02
CA THR A 50 6.18 16.13 9.88
C THR A 50 4.71 15.78 10.06
N PRO A 51 4.10 16.17 11.20
CA PRO A 51 2.68 16.02 11.38
C PRO A 51 1.92 17.02 10.50
N PHE A 52 0.79 16.59 9.99
CA PHE A 52 -0.02 17.34 9.03
C PHE A 52 -1.47 16.95 9.19
N GLU A 53 -2.38 17.93 9.21
CA GLU A 53 -3.80 17.64 9.30
C GLU A 53 -4.46 17.81 7.94
N TYR A 54 -5.28 16.82 7.55
CA TYR A 54 -6.07 16.89 6.34
C TYR A 54 -7.49 16.38 6.54
N GLN A 55 -8.50 17.24 6.30
CA GLN A 55 -9.92 16.89 6.44
C GLN A 55 -10.24 16.27 7.83
N GLY A 56 -9.62 16.79 8.89
CA GLY A 56 -9.75 16.27 10.25
C GLY A 56 -9.02 14.95 10.52
N ARG A 57 -8.28 14.40 9.54
CA ARG A 57 -7.42 13.23 9.71
C ARG A 57 -5.99 13.67 10.01
N LYS A 58 -5.40 13.09 11.05
CA LYS A 58 -3.98 13.28 11.38
C LYS A 58 -3.14 12.44 10.43
N LEU A 59 -2.22 13.07 9.71
CA LEU A 59 -1.21 12.41 8.89
C LEU A 59 0.17 12.71 9.48
N VAL A 60 1.08 11.76 9.41
CA VAL A 60 2.49 11.98 9.77
C VAL A 60 3.36 11.55 8.61
N PHE A 61 4.03 12.52 7.97
CA PHE A 61 5.01 12.21 6.95
C PHE A 61 6.32 11.81 7.62
N ILE A 62 6.77 10.57 7.39
CA ILE A 62 7.94 9.98 8.04
C ILE A 62 9.25 10.44 7.35
N ASP A 63 10.28 10.74 8.14
CA ASP A 63 11.64 11.14 7.71
C ASP A 63 11.65 12.23 6.61
N THR A 64 10.81 13.26 6.77
CA THR A 64 10.80 14.40 5.83
C THR A 64 12.06 15.25 5.95
N ALA A 65 12.76 15.23 7.09
CA ALA A 65 14.01 15.98 7.24
C ALA A 65 15.10 15.47 6.29
N GLY A 66 15.17 14.16 6.04
CA GLY A 66 16.05 13.58 5.02
C GLY A 66 15.70 14.05 3.60
N LEU A 67 14.40 14.23 3.31
CA LEU A 67 13.93 14.78 2.04
C LEU A 67 14.24 16.28 1.91
N ARG A 68 14.04 17.08 2.96
CA ARG A 68 14.28 18.53 2.96
C ARG A 68 15.77 18.91 2.91
N LYS A 69 16.67 18.12 3.52
CA LYS A 69 18.12 18.36 3.46
C LYS A 69 18.71 18.10 2.07
N ARG A 70 18.18 17.12 1.33
CA ARG A 70 18.62 16.75 -0.03
C ARG A 70 18.31 17.81 -1.11
N SER A 71 17.49 18.82 -0.83
CA SER A 71 17.29 19.93 -1.78
C SER A 71 18.42 20.96 -1.78
N LYS A 72 19.45 20.80 -0.92
CA LYS A 72 20.55 21.76 -0.76
C LYS A 72 21.96 21.18 -0.93
N VAL A 73 22.11 19.86 -1.10
CA VAL A 73 23.44 19.21 -1.23
C VAL A 73 23.36 18.11 -2.29
N ASP A 74 24.19 18.22 -3.32
CA ASP A 74 24.58 17.12 -4.20
C ASP A 74 25.61 16.27 -3.45
N GLU A 75 25.25 15.10 -2.92
CA GLU A 75 26.24 14.05 -2.62
C GLU A 75 25.63 12.68 -2.26
N ASP A 76 25.99 11.70 -3.09
CA ASP A 76 26.52 10.35 -2.80
C ASP A 76 26.36 9.75 -1.40
N LEU A 77 25.14 9.41 -0.99
CA LEU A 77 24.90 8.50 0.15
C LEU A 77 23.75 7.52 -0.15
N GLU A 78 23.94 6.66 -1.16
CA GLU A 78 22.98 5.59 -1.51
C GLU A 78 22.74 4.61 -0.35
N PHE A 79 23.78 4.28 0.42
CA PHE A 79 23.69 3.33 1.53
C PHE A 79 22.78 3.83 2.66
N TYR A 80 22.96 5.09 3.10
CA TYR A 80 22.11 5.70 4.10
C TYR A 80 20.71 6.01 3.55
N SER A 81 20.57 6.20 2.24
CA SER A 81 19.25 6.28 1.60
C SER A 81 18.47 4.99 1.75
N THR A 82 19.11 3.85 1.57
CA THR A 82 18.46 2.54 1.58
C THR A 82 17.99 2.17 2.99
N LEU A 83 18.86 2.29 4.01
CA LEU A 83 18.50 2.02 5.41
C LEU A 83 17.36 2.93 5.91
N ARG A 84 17.37 4.21 5.53
CA ARG A 84 16.28 5.14 5.87
C ARG A 84 14.97 4.78 5.17
N THR A 85 15.04 4.39 3.89
CA THR A 85 13.85 3.94 3.14
C THR A 85 13.24 2.72 3.82
N THR A 86 14.05 1.73 4.22
CA THR A 86 13.56 0.54 4.93
C THR A 86 12.90 0.89 6.26
N ARG A 87 13.54 1.73 7.09
CA ARG A 87 12.95 2.16 8.37
C ARG A 87 11.65 2.95 8.20
N ALA A 88 11.58 3.81 7.19
CA ALA A 88 10.36 4.54 6.88
C ALA A 88 9.22 3.59 6.46
N MET A 89 9.51 2.59 5.63
CA MET A 89 8.53 1.58 5.22
C MET A 89 8.09 0.66 6.37
N GLU A 90 8.93 0.44 7.38
CA GLU A 90 8.57 -0.36 8.57
C GLU A 90 7.51 0.31 9.44
N ARG A 91 7.51 1.65 9.48
CA ARG A 91 6.55 2.45 10.25
C ARG A 91 5.31 2.83 9.44
N ALA A 92 5.38 2.75 8.11
CA ALA A 92 4.34 3.28 7.23
C ALA A 92 3.04 2.48 7.24
N ASP A 93 1.92 3.17 7.43
CA ASP A 93 0.60 2.70 7.02
C ASP A 93 0.41 2.82 5.52
N VAL A 94 0.91 3.93 4.95
CA VAL A 94 0.82 4.25 3.52
C VAL A 94 2.21 4.58 2.98
N CYS A 95 2.57 3.90 1.90
CA CYS A 95 3.79 4.11 1.15
C CYS A 95 3.45 4.84 -0.17
N LEU A 96 3.86 6.10 -0.26
CA LEU A 96 3.77 6.90 -1.48
C LEU A 96 5.07 6.72 -2.29
N LEU A 97 5.04 5.79 -3.24
CA LEU A 97 6.16 5.55 -4.14
C LEU A 97 6.17 6.59 -5.26
N VAL A 98 7.21 7.41 -5.30
CA VAL A 98 7.41 8.43 -6.34
C VAL A 98 8.29 7.85 -7.45
N VAL A 99 7.80 7.90 -8.67
CA VAL A 99 8.52 7.47 -9.88
C VAL A 99 8.62 8.63 -10.88
N ASP A 100 9.67 8.64 -11.70
CA ASP A 100 9.85 9.66 -12.73
C ASP A 100 9.02 9.31 -13.97
N ALA A 101 8.20 10.25 -14.47
CA ALA A 101 7.39 10.04 -15.66
C ALA A 101 8.20 9.75 -16.93
N LYS A 102 9.42 10.29 -17.05
CA LYS A 102 10.27 10.07 -18.24
C LYS A 102 10.89 8.68 -18.22
N ASP A 103 11.38 8.26 -17.06
CA ASP A 103 12.02 6.94 -16.92
C ASP A 103 11.00 5.80 -16.82
N GLY A 104 9.76 6.11 -16.40
CA GLY A 104 8.78 5.11 -16.01
C GLY A 104 9.19 4.36 -14.75
N MET A 105 8.56 3.20 -14.51
CA MET A 105 8.85 2.38 -13.34
C MET A 105 10.04 1.45 -13.59
N HIS A 106 11.12 1.63 -12.82
CA HIS A 106 12.33 0.84 -12.93
C HIS A 106 12.29 -0.42 -12.04
N VAL A 107 13.26 -1.33 -12.22
CA VAL A 107 13.39 -2.55 -11.38
C VAL A 107 13.53 -2.21 -9.89
N GLN A 108 14.22 -1.13 -9.57
CA GLN A 108 14.37 -0.68 -8.18
C GLN A 108 13.05 -0.15 -7.61
N ASP A 109 12.23 0.54 -8.42
CA ASP A 109 10.92 1.03 -8.00
C ASP A 109 9.98 -0.16 -7.72
N LEU A 110 10.00 -1.18 -8.56
CA LEU A 110 9.29 -2.44 -8.35
C LEU A 110 9.70 -3.13 -7.04
N LYS A 111 11.01 -3.16 -6.74
CA LYS A 111 11.52 -3.73 -5.50
C LYS A 111 11.02 -2.98 -4.27
N ILE A 112 11.00 -1.65 -4.32
CA ILE A 112 10.47 -0.80 -3.23
C ILE A 112 8.96 -1.03 -3.07
N ALA A 113 8.20 -1.07 -4.17
CA ALA A 113 6.76 -1.33 -4.15
C ALA A 113 6.46 -2.71 -3.51
N ASN A 114 7.20 -3.74 -3.91
CA ASN A 114 7.02 -5.09 -3.40
C ASN A 114 7.40 -5.20 -1.91
N ASP A 115 8.50 -4.58 -1.47
CA ASP A 115 8.90 -4.57 -0.06
C ASP A 115 7.84 -3.88 0.83
N ALA A 116 7.31 -2.73 0.39
CA ALA A 116 6.23 -2.05 1.11
C ALA A 116 4.95 -2.91 1.16
N TRP A 117 4.59 -3.54 0.03
CA TRP A 117 3.41 -4.39 -0.08
C TRP A 117 3.50 -5.64 0.81
N ASP A 118 4.65 -6.32 0.81
CA ASP A 118 4.90 -7.52 1.63
C ASP A 118 4.92 -7.22 3.13
N ARG A 119 5.32 -6.00 3.51
CA ARG A 119 5.24 -5.50 4.90
C ARG A 119 3.81 -5.17 5.33
N GLY A 120 2.86 -5.13 4.40
CA GLY A 120 1.47 -4.84 4.69
C GLY A 120 1.12 -3.36 4.68
N ALA A 121 1.99 -2.48 4.16
CA ALA A 121 1.65 -1.08 3.94
C ALA A 121 0.71 -0.96 2.73
N ALA A 122 -0.21 0.01 2.77
CA ALA A 122 -0.91 0.43 1.57
C ALA A 122 0.08 1.13 0.63
N VAL A 123 -0.08 1.01 -0.67
CA VAL A 123 0.84 1.58 -1.67
C VAL A 123 0.08 2.46 -2.64
N ILE A 124 0.64 3.62 -2.94
CA ILE A 124 0.21 4.53 -4.02
C ILE A 124 1.42 4.82 -4.89
N ILE A 125 1.25 4.82 -6.21
CA ILE A 125 2.31 5.19 -7.15
C ILE A 125 2.05 6.59 -7.68
N ALA A 126 2.92 7.54 -7.34
CA ALA A 126 2.92 8.90 -7.87
C ALA A 126 3.94 9.02 -9.01
N VAL A 127 3.45 9.04 -10.25
CA VAL A 127 4.24 9.28 -11.47
C VAL A 127 4.46 10.79 -11.60
N ASN A 128 5.60 11.26 -11.12
CA ASN A 128 5.93 12.68 -10.99
C ASN A 128 6.64 13.24 -12.24
N LYS A 129 6.74 14.58 -12.33
CA LYS A 129 7.29 15.32 -13.48
C LYS A 129 6.47 15.16 -14.76
N TRP A 130 5.16 14.92 -14.62
CA TRP A 130 4.24 14.77 -15.73
C TRP A 130 4.16 16.01 -16.65
N ASP A 131 4.56 17.18 -16.14
CA ASP A 131 4.69 18.41 -16.93
C ASP A 131 5.76 18.33 -18.03
N LEU A 132 6.71 17.40 -17.93
CA LEU A 132 7.78 17.23 -18.92
C LEU A 132 7.44 16.23 -20.04
N ILE A 133 6.23 15.66 -20.02
CA ILE A 133 5.74 14.74 -21.05
C ILE A 133 5.00 15.57 -22.09
N GLU A 134 5.73 15.95 -23.15
CA GLU A 134 5.26 16.84 -24.22
C GLU A 134 4.28 16.13 -25.16
N GLU A 135 4.62 14.92 -25.59
CA GLU A 135 3.69 14.04 -26.28
C GLU A 135 2.93 13.21 -25.24
N LYS A 136 1.73 13.66 -24.90
CA LYS A 136 0.72 12.81 -24.24
C LYS A 136 0.25 11.76 -25.25
N VAL A 137 1.15 10.95 -25.80
CA VAL A 137 0.76 9.75 -26.54
C VAL A 137 0.04 8.90 -25.50
N THR A 138 -1.28 9.00 -25.49
CA THR A 138 -2.18 8.35 -24.52
C THR A 138 -1.98 6.83 -24.49
N ASN A 139 -1.27 6.28 -25.48
CA ASN A 139 -0.93 4.87 -25.59
C ASN A 139 0.36 4.50 -24.83
N THR A 140 1.46 5.26 -24.86
CA THR A 140 2.73 4.82 -24.22
C THR A 140 2.67 4.73 -22.70
N ALA A 141 1.96 5.64 -22.04
CA ALA A 141 1.78 5.56 -20.58
C ALA A 141 0.91 4.37 -20.16
N ARG A 142 -0.15 4.08 -20.93
CA ARG A 142 -1.06 2.94 -20.71
C ARG A 142 -0.40 1.61 -21.06
N ASP A 143 0.33 1.57 -22.17
CA ASP A 143 1.07 0.39 -22.62
C ASP A 143 2.20 0.07 -21.64
N GLY A 144 2.93 1.08 -21.15
CA GLY A 144 3.93 0.91 -20.10
C GLY A 144 3.34 0.41 -18.78
N GLU A 145 2.20 0.96 -18.36
CA GLU A 145 1.49 0.46 -17.17
C GLU A 145 1.04 -0.99 -17.34
N ARG A 146 0.51 -1.35 -18.51
CA ARG A 146 0.07 -2.72 -18.84
C ARG A 146 1.25 -3.71 -18.79
N ASP A 147 2.37 -3.38 -19.42
CA ASP A 147 3.53 -4.27 -19.49
C ASP A 147 4.15 -4.49 -18.11
N ILE A 148 4.17 -3.46 -17.27
CA ILE A 148 4.69 -3.59 -15.91
C ILE A 148 3.72 -4.36 -15.01
N LYS A 149 2.40 -4.15 -15.14
CA LYS A 149 1.38 -4.96 -14.45
C LYS A 149 1.43 -6.43 -14.85
N ALA A 150 1.73 -6.74 -16.11
CA ALA A 150 1.92 -8.11 -16.57
C ALA A 150 3.11 -8.80 -15.87
N ARG A 151 4.17 -8.04 -15.57
CA ARG A 151 5.37 -8.54 -14.87
C ARG A 151 5.22 -8.57 -13.34
N ALA A 152 4.36 -7.72 -12.80
CA ALA A 152 4.10 -7.60 -11.37
C ALA A 152 2.58 -7.44 -11.11
N PRO A 153 1.83 -8.56 -11.06
CA PRO A 153 0.36 -8.54 -10.99
C PRO A 153 -0.23 -7.79 -9.79
N PHE A 154 0.48 -7.72 -8.65
CA PHE A 154 0.00 -6.99 -7.47
C PHE A 154 -0.23 -5.49 -7.73
N LEU A 155 0.46 -4.92 -8.73
CA LEU A 155 0.29 -3.53 -9.14
C LEU A 155 -1.09 -3.24 -9.73
N GLU A 156 -1.83 -4.26 -10.15
CA GLU A 156 -3.22 -4.11 -10.61
C GLU A 156 -4.10 -3.48 -9.51
N PHE A 157 -3.77 -3.76 -8.25
CA PHE A 157 -4.50 -3.27 -7.08
C PHE A 157 -3.97 -1.95 -6.55
N ILE A 158 -2.91 -1.38 -7.14
CA ILE A 158 -2.26 -0.15 -6.67
C ILE A 158 -2.69 1.02 -7.55
N PRO A 159 -3.19 2.13 -6.98
CA PRO A 159 -3.59 3.28 -7.76
C PRO A 159 -2.37 4.10 -8.26
N PHE A 160 -2.43 4.51 -9.53
CA PHE A 160 -1.43 5.35 -10.18
C PHE A 160 -1.94 6.79 -10.31
N PHE A 161 -1.12 7.75 -9.91
CA PHE A 161 -1.39 9.18 -10.01
C PHE A 161 -0.29 9.89 -10.79
N TYR A 162 -0.64 10.40 -11.97
CA TYR A 162 0.23 11.23 -12.77
C TYR A 162 0.17 12.67 -12.29
N VAL A 163 1.27 13.16 -11.73
CA VAL A 163 1.35 14.44 -11.01
C VAL A 163 2.56 15.26 -11.44
N SER A 164 2.55 16.55 -11.11
CA SER A 164 3.74 17.39 -11.18
C SER A 164 3.93 18.14 -9.88
N ALA A 165 4.99 17.81 -9.14
CA ALA A 165 5.42 18.60 -8.00
C ALA A 165 5.83 20.03 -8.40
N LYS A 166 6.29 20.26 -9.64
CA LYS A 166 6.74 21.58 -10.13
C LYS A 166 5.58 22.52 -10.42
N THR A 167 4.51 22.04 -11.06
CA THR A 167 3.34 22.86 -11.41
C THR A 167 2.20 22.73 -10.39
N GLY A 168 2.21 21.67 -9.59
CA GLY A 168 1.15 21.35 -8.62
C GLY A 168 0.01 20.55 -9.23
N GLN A 169 0.11 20.21 -10.52
CA GLN A 169 -0.89 19.43 -11.23
C GLN A 169 -1.21 18.13 -10.47
N ARG A 170 -2.48 17.98 -10.09
CA ARG A 170 -3.07 16.78 -9.44
C ARG A 170 -2.44 16.37 -8.10
N VAL A 171 -1.52 17.16 -7.54
CA VAL A 171 -0.92 16.89 -6.22
C VAL A 171 -1.97 16.85 -5.08
N PRO A 172 -3.00 17.73 -5.02
CA PRO A 172 -4.01 17.64 -3.96
C PRO A 172 -4.70 16.27 -3.87
N LYS A 173 -4.91 15.61 -5.02
CA LYS A 173 -5.59 14.30 -5.10
C LYS A 173 -4.80 13.18 -4.40
N LEU A 174 -3.49 13.35 -4.22
CA LEU A 174 -2.69 12.37 -3.49
C LEU A 174 -3.07 12.32 -2.01
N LEU A 175 -3.48 13.44 -1.41
CA LEU A 175 -3.89 13.47 -0.01
C LEU A 175 -5.23 12.75 0.18
N ASP A 176 -6.17 12.93 -0.75
CA ASP A 176 -7.42 12.14 -0.79
C ASP A 176 -7.12 10.64 -0.94
N ALA A 177 -6.20 10.31 -1.84
CA ALA A 177 -5.80 8.93 -2.09
C ALA A 177 -5.13 8.29 -0.85
N ILE A 178 -4.25 9.02 -0.16
CA ILE A 178 -3.58 8.54 1.07
C ILE A 178 -4.62 8.15 2.12
N VAL A 179 -5.60 9.03 2.38
CA VAL A 179 -6.67 8.74 3.34
C VAL A 179 -7.50 7.54 2.87
N SER A 180 -7.92 7.54 1.61
CA SER A 180 -8.73 6.46 1.05
C SER A 180 -8.05 5.09 1.12
N VAL A 181 -6.77 4.96 0.74
CA VAL A 181 -6.08 3.66 0.80
C VAL A 181 -5.75 3.24 2.24
N ALA A 182 -5.57 4.20 3.16
CA ALA A 182 -5.43 3.91 4.59
C ALA A 182 -6.73 3.31 5.15
N ASP A 183 -7.88 3.86 4.76
CA ASP A 183 -9.19 3.35 5.15
C ASP A 183 -9.45 1.98 4.50
N GLU A 184 -9.10 1.79 3.22
CA GLU A 184 -9.13 0.48 2.55
C GLU A 184 -8.27 -0.54 3.28
N ARG A 185 -7.07 -0.15 3.71
CA ARG A 185 -6.22 -1.00 4.54
C ARG A 185 -6.99 -1.36 5.81
N GLN A 186 -7.45 -0.42 6.61
CA GLN A 186 -8.11 -0.70 7.89
C GLN A 186 -9.54 -1.28 7.78
N LYS A 187 -10.11 -1.44 6.58
CA LYS A 187 -11.50 -1.86 6.36
C LYS A 187 -11.83 -3.20 7.01
N ARG A 188 -12.83 -3.20 7.92
CA ARG A 188 -13.39 -4.40 8.56
C ARG A 188 -14.56 -4.95 7.75
N VAL A 189 -14.53 -6.24 7.43
CA VAL A 189 -15.64 -6.98 6.80
C VAL A 189 -16.28 -7.91 7.84
N PRO A 190 -17.61 -7.84 8.06
CA PRO A 190 -18.30 -8.73 9.00
C PRO A 190 -18.16 -10.21 8.63
N THR A 191 -17.96 -11.08 9.63
CA THR A 191 -17.79 -12.53 9.40
C THR A 191 -18.94 -13.15 8.60
N ALA A 192 -20.18 -12.72 8.80
CA ALA A 192 -21.33 -13.19 8.03
C ALA A 192 -21.17 -12.88 6.53
N GLU A 193 -20.70 -11.68 6.19
CA GLU A 193 -20.45 -11.29 4.80
C GLU A 193 -19.28 -12.05 4.20
N VAL A 194 -18.19 -12.25 4.95
CA VAL A 194 -17.04 -13.06 4.52
C VAL A 194 -17.48 -14.47 4.16
N ASN A 195 -18.34 -15.09 4.98
CA ASN A 195 -18.85 -16.44 4.70
C ASN A 195 -19.79 -16.47 3.50
N ARG A 196 -20.67 -15.48 3.35
CA ARG A 196 -21.53 -15.34 2.16
C ARG A 196 -20.71 -15.27 0.87
N VAL A 197 -19.64 -14.47 0.84
CA VAL A 197 -18.75 -14.37 -0.34
C VAL A 197 -18.00 -15.68 -0.56
N LEU A 198 -17.47 -16.30 0.50
CA LEU A 198 -16.79 -17.60 0.39
C LEU A 198 -17.72 -18.68 -0.20
N GLU A 199 -18.97 -18.75 0.27
CA GLU A 199 -19.96 -19.70 -0.24
C GLU A 199 -20.26 -19.48 -1.73
N GLN A 200 -20.38 -18.23 -2.18
CA GLN A 200 -20.55 -17.89 -3.59
C GLN A 200 -19.35 -18.33 -4.45
N LEU A 201 -18.13 -18.14 -3.95
CA LEU A 201 -16.91 -18.61 -4.63
C LEU A 201 -16.83 -20.13 -4.68
N LEU A 202 -17.16 -20.83 -3.58
CA LEU A 202 -17.23 -22.29 -3.55
C LEU A 202 -18.28 -22.85 -4.51
N ALA A 203 -19.43 -22.17 -4.66
CA ALA A 203 -20.48 -22.57 -5.59
C ALA A 203 -20.04 -22.42 -7.06
N ARG A 204 -19.23 -21.41 -7.37
CA ARG A 204 -18.65 -21.20 -8.71
C ARG A 204 -17.52 -22.20 -9.00
N GLN A 205 -16.62 -22.41 -8.03
CA GLN A 205 -15.47 -23.29 -8.20
C GLN A 205 -15.07 -23.94 -6.87
N GLN A 206 -15.24 -25.26 -6.78
CA GLN A 206 -14.77 -26.06 -5.65
C GLN A 206 -13.23 -26.18 -5.65
N PRO A 207 -12.59 -26.34 -4.48
CA PRO A 207 -11.17 -26.65 -4.41
C PRO A 207 -10.90 -28.01 -5.10
N PRO A 208 -9.75 -28.17 -5.77
CA PRO A 208 -9.35 -29.45 -6.35
C PRO A 208 -9.41 -30.58 -5.32
N GLN A 209 -9.87 -31.76 -5.75
CA GLN A 209 -10.02 -32.95 -4.91
C GLN A 209 -8.97 -33.98 -5.32
N PRO A 210 -7.84 -34.11 -4.58
CA PRO A 210 -6.86 -35.16 -4.83
C PRO A 210 -7.49 -36.55 -4.67
N VAL A 211 -6.97 -37.54 -5.39
CA VAL A 211 -7.50 -38.90 -5.36
C VAL A 211 -7.46 -39.45 -3.93
N GLY A 212 -8.61 -39.92 -3.43
CA GLY A 212 -8.75 -40.46 -2.07
C GLY A 212 -8.81 -39.39 -0.97
N GLU A 213 -8.83 -38.11 -1.31
CA GLU A 213 -8.83 -37.00 -0.34
C GLU A 213 -9.99 -36.05 -0.59
N SER A 214 -10.77 -35.74 0.46
CA SER A 214 -11.75 -34.66 0.39
C SER A 214 -11.14 -33.37 0.93
N VAL A 215 -11.17 -32.29 0.13
CA VAL A 215 -10.78 -30.93 0.56
C VAL A 215 -12.06 -30.13 0.77
N ARG A 216 -12.28 -29.66 2.01
CA ARG A 216 -13.44 -28.88 2.41
C ARG A 216 -13.00 -27.60 3.11
N LEU A 217 -13.55 -26.48 2.64
CA LEU A 217 -13.48 -25.18 3.32
C LEU A 217 -14.78 -25.01 4.11
N PHE A 218 -14.68 -24.68 5.39
CA PHE A 218 -15.82 -24.65 6.31
C PHE A 218 -16.39 -23.26 6.50
N TYR A 219 -15.52 -22.29 6.80
CA TYR A 219 -15.89 -20.90 7.03
C TYR A 219 -14.63 -20.03 6.89
N ALA A 220 -14.82 -18.73 6.75
CA ALA A 220 -13.76 -17.75 6.78
C ALA A 220 -14.11 -16.59 7.70
N THR A 221 -13.08 -15.91 8.21
CA THR A 221 -13.22 -14.69 8.99
C THR A 221 -12.06 -13.75 8.72
N GLN A 222 -12.29 -12.45 8.84
CA GLN A 222 -11.20 -11.48 8.85
C GLN A 222 -10.58 -11.44 10.25
N VAL A 223 -9.30 -11.76 10.34
CA VAL A 223 -8.52 -11.85 11.60
C VAL A 223 -7.64 -10.62 11.85
N GLY A 224 -7.58 -9.68 10.90
CA GLY A 224 -6.81 -8.45 11.02
C GLY A 224 -7.18 -7.45 9.93
N THR A 225 -6.95 -6.18 10.21
CA THR A 225 -7.28 -5.04 9.32
C THR A 225 -6.05 -4.25 8.87
N ALA A 226 -4.95 -4.17 9.60
CA ALA A 226 -3.75 -3.47 9.12
C ALA A 226 -2.62 -4.47 8.82
N PRO A 227 -2.56 -5.08 7.61
CA PRO A 227 -3.52 -5.03 6.49
C PRO A 227 -4.69 -6.04 6.63
N PRO A 228 -5.65 -6.09 5.69
CA PRO A 228 -6.71 -7.10 5.65
C PRO A 228 -6.17 -8.53 5.61
N ARG A 229 -6.42 -9.28 6.69
CA ARG A 229 -5.99 -10.68 6.84
C ARG A 229 -7.20 -11.57 7.03
N PHE A 230 -7.36 -12.57 6.18
CA PHE A 230 -8.44 -13.54 6.26
C PHE A 230 -7.90 -14.91 6.67
N ALA A 231 -8.61 -15.57 7.57
CA ALA A 231 -8.37 -16.97 7.91
C ALA A 231 -9.51 -17.81 7.34
N VAL A 232 -9.17 -18.79 6.49
CA VAL A 232 -10.12 -19.75 5.93
C VAL A 232 -9.88 -21.09 6.62
N VAL A 233 -10.91 -21.63 7.26
CA VAL A 233 -10.81 -22.90 7.99
C VAL A 233 -11.09 -24.06 7.06
N ALA A 234 -10.16 -25.01 6.98
CA ALA A 234 -10.23 -26.17 6.10
C ALA A 234 -9.91 -27.46 6.85
N ASN A 235 -10.32 -28.62 6.32
CA ASN A 235 -9.89 -29.91 6.87
C ASN A 235 -8.45 -30.25 6.48
N ARG A 236 -8.03 -29.88 5.26
CA ARG A 236 -6.71 -30.14 4.70
C ARG A 236 -6.14 -28.86 4.08
N PRO A 237 -5.66 -27.90 4.90
CA PRO A 237 -5.12 -26.65 4.38
C PRO A 237 -3.93 -26.86 3.43
N ASP A 238 -3.10 -27.86 3.72
CA ASP A 238 -1.88 -28.17 2.97
C ASP A 238 -2.16 -28.78 1.59
N ALA A 239 -3.40 -29.23 1.33
CA ALA A 239 -3.83 -29.79 0.06
C ALA A 239 -4.42 -28.73 -0.90
N ILE A 240 -4.51 -27.47 -0.46
CA ILE A 240 -5.07 -26.39 -1.26
C ILE A 240 -3.94 -25.83 -2.16
N PRO A 241 -4.07 -25.94 -3.49
CA PRO A 241 -3.03 -25.45 -4.38
C PRO A 241 -3.04 -23.93 -4.44
N GLU A 242 -1.87 -23.36 -4.72
CA GLU A 242 -1.67 -21.91 -4.83
C GLU A 242 -2.58 -21.26 -5.88
N SER A 243 -2.92 -21.96 -6.96
CA SER A 243 -3.90 -21.48 -7.95
C SER A 243 -5.28 -21.23 -7.34
N TYR A 244 -5.71 -22.07 -6.39
CA TYR A 244 -6.97 -21.91 -5.69
C TYR A 244 -6.91 -20.81 -4.62
N THR A 245 -5.75 -20.65 -3.95
CA THR A 245 -5.48 -19.50 -3.08
C THR A 245 -5.64 -18.19 -3.85
N ARG A 246 -5.06 -18.09 -5.05
CA ARG A 246 -5.19 -16.91 -5.93
C ARG A 246 -6.64 -16.68 -6.38
N TYR A 247 -7.38 -17.75 -6.69
CA TYR A 247 -8.81 -17.66 -7.01
C TYR A 247 -9.61 -17.02 -5.87
N LEU A 248 -9.44 -17.50 -4.63
CA LEU A 248 -10.11 -16.91 -3.46
C LEU A 248 -9.65 -15.47 -3.20
N HIS A 249 -8.35 -15.20 -3.33
CA HIS A 249 -7.79 -13.86 -3.17
C HIS A 249 -8.45 -12.88 -4.16
N ASN A 250 -8.54 -13.24 -5.43
CA ASN A 250 -9.16 -12.41 -6.46
C ASN A 250 -10.67 -12.24 -6.22
N GLY A 251 -11.37 -13.30 -5.82
CA GLY A 251 -12.79 -13.22 -5.48
C GLY A 251 -13.07 -12.32 -4.27
N PHE A 252 -12.21 -12.33 -3.26
CA PHE A 252 -12.31 -11.42 -2.11
C PHE A 252 -12.02 -9.97 -2.52
N ARG A 253 -11.05 -9.75 -3.42
CA ARG A 253 -10.81 -8.42 -3.99
C ARG A 253 -11.96 -7.92 -4.86
N GLU A 254 -12.58 -8.77 -5.66
CA GLU A 254 -13.76 -8.39 -6.45
C GLU A 254 -14.92 -7.94 -5.54
N ALA A 255 -15.08 -8.57 -4.38
CA ALA A 255 -16.14 -8.24 -3.44
C ALA A 255 -15.92 -6.94 -2.66
N TRP A 256 -14.67 -6.61 -2.32
CA TRP A 256 -14.35 -5.56 -1.33
C TRP A 256 -13.30 -4.53 -1.78
N GLU A 257 -12.76 -4.71 -2.99
CA GLU A 257 -11.72 -3.92 -3.66
C GLU A 257 -10.36 -3.96 -2.97
N PHE A 258 -10.28 -3.43 -1.74
CA PHE A 258 -9.03 -3.23 -0.98
C PHE A 258 -7.99 -2.49 -1.82
N THR A 259 -8.43 -1.42 -2.48
CA THR A 259 -7.59 -0.64 -3.41
C THR A 259 -6.41 -0.03 -2.67
N GLY A 260 -5.21 -0.26 -3.20
CA GLY A 260 -3.94 0.15 -2.62
C GLY A 260 -3.50 -0.66 -1.40
N ALA A 261 -4.37 -1.49 -0.80
CA ALA A 261 -4.07 -2.25 0.41
C ALA A 261 -3.77 -3.73 0.09
N PRO A 262 -2.73 -4.35 0.66
CA PRO A 262 -2.47 -5.77 0.49
C PRO A 262 -3.55 -6.62 1.17
N LEU A 263 -3.91 -7.75 0.57
CA LEU A 263 -4.85 -8.72 1.15
C LEU A 263 -4.14 -10.05 1.32
N THR A 264 -4.27 -10.67 2.49
CA THR A 264 -3.70 -12.01 2.72
C THR A 264 -4.75 -13.01 3.14
N ILE A 265 -4.63 -14.23 2.63
CA ILE A 265 -5.45 -15.37 3.02
C ILE A 265 -4.53 -16.42 3.64
N LYS A 266 -4.86 -16.89 4.83
CA LYS A 266 -4.19 -18.03 5.46
C LYS A 266 -5.19 -19.15 5.73
N PHE A 267 -4.85 -20.36 5.30
CA PHE A 267 -5.65 -21.54 5.61
C PHE A 267 -5.28 -22.09 6.99
N ARG A 268 -6.29 -22.48 7.76
CA ARG A 268 -6.13 -23.07 9.09
C ARG A 268 -6.82 -24.42 9.14
N ARG A 269 -6.14 -25.42 9.73
CA ARG A 269 -6.75 -26.73 9.97
C ARG A 269 -7.85 -26.58 11.02
N LYS A 270 -9.04 -27.12 10.74
CA LYS A 270 -10.13 -27.21 11.73
C LYS A 270 -9.62 -28.01 12.93
N ARG A 271 -9.52 -27.36 14.09
CA ARG A 271 -9.25 -28.07 15.35
C ARG A 271 -10.49 -28.93 15.66
N GLY A 272 -10.29 -30.22 15.87
CA GLY A 272 -11.35 -31.10 16.38
C GLY A 272 -11.79 -30.60 17.76
N ARG A 273 -13.07 -30.78 18.10
CA ARG A 273 -13.50 -30.72 19.51
C ARG A 273 -12.70 -31.80 20.24
N ARG A 274 -11.83 -31.39 21.16
CA ARG A 274 -11.36 -32.30 22.22
C ARG A 274 -12.53 -32.64 23.12
#